data_AF-W5JJ21-F1
#
_entry.id   AF-W5JJ21-F1
#
_cell.length_a   1.000
_cell.length_b   1.000
_cell.length_c   1.000
_cell.angle_alpha   90.00
_cell.angle_beta   90.00
_cell.angle_gamma   90.00
#
_symmetry.space_group_name_H-M   'P 1'
#
loop_
_entity.id
_entity.type
_entity.pdbx_description
1 polymer ?
#
loop_
_entity_poly.entity_id
_entity_poly.type
_entity_poly.pdbx_seq_one_letter_code
_entity_poly.pdbx_strand_id
1 'polypeptide(L)'
;MINRRKVLFPVVLLPLLLIAISLEPCDGHGRLIEPPSRASAWRYGFSTPPNYNDHELYCGGFNRQWQKNEGKCGECGDPFDVPLPRPHEFGGKWGQGVVVRRYKPGSTITVRVELTASHMGYFEFRICDSVQAKQDCLDKHLMRISSGTPSIPHPNDLKTRFYPRNGSRIYDMKVELPSDLNCHNCVIQWKYIAGNNWGICPDGNGAVGCGPQEEFRACADVSVGETDGPTRTPLRPGQKPTPTRAPTDGTSKPSSPDGTDEAIEEPPKGVPYMGPLVALLSLFLVLCGFAALYIYHYHGGRIKALMRWNREKSQKIIQVEPPASVASSAGIGDRSSDIESATIGGGAPVPPPRTKRISQHLRDIDAQESSILSGSAKRQSTKDVNARPGGSD
;
A
#
# COMPACT_ATOMS: atom_id res chain seq x y z
N MET A 1 -22.56 -44.30 16.29
CA MET A 1 -21.22 -43.78 16.65
C MET A 1 -20.82 -42.69 15.67
N ILE A 2 -20.97 -41.42 16.03
CA ILE A 2 -20.62 -40.29 15.14
C ILE A 2 -19.10 -40.10 15.22
N ASN A 3 -18.43 -40.23 14.08
CA ASN A 3 -16.98 -40.20 13.95
C ASN A 3 -16.46 -38.79 14.28
N ARG A 4 -16.00 -38.59 15.52
CA ARG A 4 -15.65 -37.28 16.10
C ARG A 4 -14.59 -36.50 15.31
N ARG A 5 -13.75 -37.17 14.51
CA ARG A 5 -12.80 -36.52 13.59
C ARG A 5 -13.48 -35.78 12.43
N LYS A 6 -14.68 -36.20 12.02
CA LYS A 6 -15.44 -35.61 10.90
C LYS A 6 -16.24 -34.36 11.30
N VAL A 7 -16.49 -34.15 12.59
CA VAL A 7 -17.30 -33.02 13.11
C VAL A 7 -16.42 -31.87 13.65
N LEU A 8 -15.23 -32.18 14.18
CA LEU A 8 -14.30 -31.16 14.67
C LEU A 8 -13.64 -30.38 13.52
N PHE A 9 -13.43 -31.02 12.37
CA PHE A 9 -12.86 -30.39 11.18
C PHE A 9 -13.71 -29.23 10.63
N PRO A 10 -15.01 -29.40 10.32
CA PRO A 10 -15.82 -28.31 9.75
C PRO A 10 -16.07 -27.16 10.73
N VAL A 11 -16.14 -27.42 12.03
CA VAL A 11 -16.43 -26.40 13.06
C VAL A 11 -15.27 -25.41 13.25
N VAL A 12 -14.03 -25.83 12.99
CA VAL A 12 -12.84 -24.96 13.07
C VAL A 12 -12.46 -24.41 11.69
N LEU A 13 -12.66 -25.18 10.62
CA LEU A 13 -12.29 -24.77 9.26
C LEU A 13 -13.20 -23.67 8.72
N LEU A 14 -14.51 -23.70 9.01
CA LEU A 14 -15.48 -22.72 8.53
C LEU A 14 -15.24 -21.29 9.07
N PRO A 15 -15.00 -21.05 10.37
CA PRO A 15 -14.67 -19.71 10.85
C PRO A 15 -13.29 -19.23 10.37
N LEU A 16 -12.31 -20.14 10.21
CA LEU A 16 -11.01 -19.80 9.61
C LEU A 16 -11.14 -19.39 8.13
N LEU A 17 -11.99 -20.08 7.37
CA LEU A 17 -12.30 -19.74 5.98
C LEU A 17 -13.04 -18.40 5.89
N LEU A 18 -13.99 -18.13 6.79
CA LEU A 18 -14.71 -16.84 6.86
C LEU A 18 -13.80 -15.67 7.28
N ILE A 19 -12.83 -15.91 8.17
CA ILE A 19 -11.79 -14.91 8.51
C ILE A 19 -10.86 -14.69 7.31
N ALA A 20 -10.48 -15.74 6.58
CA ALA A 20 -9.67 -15.63 5.37
C ALA A 20 -10.40 -14.92 4.22
N ILE A 21 -11.73 -15.06 4.11
CA ILE A 21 -12.56 -14.34 3.13
C ILE A 21 -12.77 -12.87 3.54
N SER A 22 -12.77 -12.57 4.85
CA SER A 22 -12.88 -11.20 5.39
C SER A 22 -11.58 -10.40 5.34
N LEU A 23 -10.45 -11.02 4.99
CA LEU A 23 -9.24 -10.31 4.61
C LEU A 23 -9.43 -9.85 3.17
N GLU A 24 -10.11 -8.72 2.98
CA GLU A 24 -9.97 -7.99 1.72
C GLU A 24 -8.46 -7.80 1.50
N PRO A 25 -7.88 -8.28 0.38
CA PRO A 25 -6.51 -7.95 0.07
C PRO A 25 -6.44 -6.42 0.10
N CYS A 26 -5.60 -5.89 0.99
CA CYS A 26 -5.31 -4.47 1.00
C CYS A 26 -4.57 -4.20 -0.31
N ASP A 27 -5.33 -3.86 -1.35
CA ASP A 27 -4.82 -3.60 -2.68
C ASP A 27 -4.18 -2.22 -2.66
N GLY A 28 -3.02 -2.13 -2.01
CA GLY A 28 -2.32 -0.88 -1.84
C GLY A 28 -1.58 -0.51 -3.12
N HIS A 29 -1.71 0.76 -3.49
CA HIS A 29 -1.19 1.36 -4.70
C HIS A 29 -0.68 2.78 -4.40
N GLY A 30 -0.48 3.64 -5.39
CA GLY A 30 -0.03 5.01 -5.16
C GLY A 30 -0.79 6.03 -6.02
N ARG A 31 -0.89 7.26 -5.53
CA ARG A 31 -1.61 8.34 -6.21
C ARG A 31 -0.85 9.66 -6.12
N LEU A 32 -0.89 10.44 -7.20
CA LEU A 32 -0.43 11.82 -7.22
C LEU A 32 -1.52 12.73 -6.65
N ILE A 33 -1.23 13.33 -5.49
CA ILE A 33 -2.18 14.13 -4.71
C ILE A 33 -1.88 15.63 -4.73
N GLU A 34 -0.67 16.03 -5.12
CA GLU A 34 -0.31 17.42 -5.34
C GLU A 34 0.67 17.52 -6.51
N PRO A 35 0.36 18.31 -7.55
CA PRO A 35 -1.00 18.73 -7.90
C PRO A 35 -1.94 17.50 -7.98
N PRO A 36 -3.21 17.58 -7.52
CA PRO A 36 -4.11 16.44 -7.60
C PRO A 36 -4.25 15.92 -9.04
N SER A 37 -4.03 14.61 -9.24
CA SER A 37 -4.21 14.00 -10.56
C SER A 37 -5.67 14.03 -11.02
N ARG A 38 -5.91 13.77 -12.30
CA ARG A 38 -7.24 13.57 -12.90
C ARG A 38 -8.09 12.58 -12.10
N ALA A 39 -7.49 11.50 -11.60
CA ALA A 39 -8.18 10.50 -10.78
C ALA A 39 -8.45 10.97 -9.34
N SER A 40 -7.59 11.84 -8.78
CA SER A 40 -7.66 12.26 -7.37
C SER A 40 -8.30 13.63 -7.16
N ALA A 41 -8.52 14.43 -8.21
CA ALA A 41 -8.98 15.82 -8.12
C ALA A 41 -10.29 15.96 -7.32
N TRP A 42 -11.22 15.03 -7.47
CA TRP A 42 -12.50 15.04 -6.73
C TRP A 42 -12.30 15.00 -5.21
N ARG A 43 -11.25 14.34 -4.69
CA ARG A 43 -10.92 14.29 -3.26
C ARG A 43 -10.55 15.66 -2.70
N TYR A 44 -10.07 16.54 -3.57
CA TYR A 44 -9.63 17.90 -3.25
C TYR A 44 -10.67 18.95 -3.68
N GLY A 45 -11.94 18.56 -3.80
CA GLY A 45 -13.08 19.45 -4.00
C GLY A 45 -13.20 20.05 -5.40
N PHE A 46 -12.51 19.48 -6.39
CA PHE A 46 -12.77 19.79 -7.79
C PHE A 46 -14.05 19.08 -8.25
N SER A 47 -14.81 19.73 -9.14
CA SER A 47 -16.03 19.16 -9.73
C SER A 47 -15.67 18.19 -10.86
N THR A 48 -14.99 17.11 -10.52
CA THR A 48 -14.59 16.02 -11.43
C THR A 48 -15.26 14.71 -10.99
N PRO A 49 -15.59 13.78 -11.89
CA PRO A 49 -16.14 12.48 -11.53
C PRO A 49 -15.25 11.74 -10.52
N PRO A 50 -15.82 11.11 -9.48
CA PRO A 50 -15.03 10.36 -8.53
C PRO A 50 -14.40 9.12 -9.17
N ASN A 51 -13.12 8.90 -8.91
CA ASN A 51 -12.46 7.60 -9.03
C ASN A 51 -12.07 7.14 -7.61
N TYR A 52 -12.78 6.16 -7.05
CA TYR A 52 -12.48 5.64 -5.72
C TYR A 52 -11.18 4.80 -5.69
N ASN A 53 -10.80 4.26 -6.85
CA ASN A 53 -9.59 3.51 -7.12
C ASN A 53 -8.54 4.43 -7.79
N ASP A 54 -8.44 5.68 -7.34
CA ASP A 54 -7.49 6.68 -7.88
C ASP A 54 -6.02 6.42 -7.56
N HIS A 55 -5.75 5.38 -6.78
CA HIS A 55 -4.42 4.85 -6.53
C HIS A 55 -4.06 3.74 -7.52
N GLU A 56 -5.04 3.18 -8.22
CA GLU A 56 -4.93 1.99 -9.07
C GLU A 56 -4.64 2.33 -10.54
N LEU A 57 -3.74 3.29 -10.79
CA LEU A 57 -3.28 3.63 -12.15
C LEU A 57 -1.96 2.94 -12.52
N TYR A 58 -1.97 1.61 -12.44
CA TYR A 58 -0.82 0.70 -12.56
C TYR A 58 -0.78 -0.01 -13.92
N CYS A 59 -1.12 0.72 -14.99
CA CYS A 59 -1.10 0.22 -16.37
C CYS A 59 -2.00 -1.01 -16.62
N GLY A 60 -2.99 -1.22 -15.75
CA GLY A 60 -3.89 -2.37 -15.77
C GLY A 60 -3.34 -3.65 -15.16
N GLY A 61 -2.25 -3.58 -14.39
CA GLY A 61 -1.63 -4.73 -13.74
C GLY A 61 -0.37 -5.21 -14.45
N PHE A 62 0.61 -5.69 -13.67
CA PHE A 62 1.89 -6.19 -14.16
C PHE A 62 1.76 -7.17 -15.34
N ASN A 63 0.91 -8.20 -15.20
CA ASN A 63 0.74 -9.20 -16.27
C ASN A 63 0.13 -8.60 -17.54
N ARG A 64 -0.86 -7.71 -17.41
CA ARG A 64 -1.48 -7.06 -18.57
C ARG A 64 -0.49 -6.14 -19.27
N GLN A 65 0.29 -5.38 -18.50
CA GLN A 65 1.33 -4.51 -19.06
C GLN A 65 2.39 -5.33 -19.80
N TRP A 66 3.01 -6.32 -19.16
CA TRP A 66 4.22 -6.96 -19.70
C TRP A 66 3.95 -8.17 -20.60
N GLN A 67 2.91 -8.96 -20.33
CA GLN A 67 2.62 -10.16 -21.12
C GLN A 67 1.72 -9.87 -22.32
N LYS A 68 0.76 -8.95 -22.17
CA LYS A 68 -0.19 -8.61 -23.25
C LYS A 68 0.21 -7.36 -24.00
N ASN A 69 0.61 -6.31 -23.29
CA ASN A 69 0.85 -4.99 -23.86
C ASN A 69 2.33 -4.71 -24.13
N GLU A 70 3.21 -5.72 -24.09
CA GLU A 70 4.64 -5.60 -24.42
C GLU A 70 5.36 -4.50 -23.60
N GLY A 71 4.99 -4.35 -22.33
CA GLY A 71 5.53 -3.31 -21.43
C GLY A 71 4.88 -1.94 -21.60
N LYS A 72 4.00 -1.76 -22.59
CA LYS A 72 3.35 -0.47 -22.88
C LYS A 72 2.29 -0.15 -21.84
N CYS A 73 2.18 1.15 -21.54
CA CYS A 73 1.25 1.72 -20.59
C CYS A 73 0.65 3.00 -21.16
N GLY A 74 -0.62 3.28 -20.85
CA GLY A 74 -1.24 4.56 -21.20
C GLY A 74 -0.54 5.72 -20.54
N GLU A 75 -0.60 6.90 -21.17
CA GLU A 75 0.13 8.09 -20.74
C GLU A 75 -0.26 8.51 -19.31
N CYS A 76 -1.51 8.25 -18.91
CA CYS A 76 -2.02 8.58 -17.58
C CYS A 76 -2.32 7.35 -16.71
N GLY A 77 -1.70 6.20 -17.00
CA GLY A 77 -1.71 5.01 -16.14
C GLY A 77 -2.83 4.01 -16.44
N ASP A 78 -3.66 4.30 -17.43
CA ASP A 78 -4.62 3.35 -17.98
C ASP A 78 -3.91 2.16 -18.67
N PRO A 79 -4.57 0.99 -18.76
CA PRO A 79 -4.04 -0.12 -19.56
C PRO A 79 -3.91 0.28 -21.03
N PHE A 80 -2.78 -0.06 -21.65
CA PHE A 80 -2.47 0.41 -23.00
C PHE A 80 -3.48 -0.02 -24.08
N ASP A 81 -4.09 -1.19 -23.92
CA ASP A 81 -5.04 -1.81 -24.86
C ASP A 81 -6.49 -1.33 -24.71
N VAL A 82 -6.79 -0.37 -23.83
CA VAL A 82 -8.12 0.25 -23.82
C VAL A 82 -8.24 1.29 -24.95
N PRO A 83 -9.43 1.48 -25.54
CA PRO A 83 -9.64 2.46 -26.62
C PRO A 83 -9.24 3.88 -26.25
N LEU A 84 -8.81 4.64 -27.25
CA LEU A 84 -8.55 6.07 -27.12
C LEU A 84 -9.86 6.89 -27.26
N PRO A 85 -9.99 8.03 -26.54
CA PRO A 85 -9.13 8.46 -25.45
C PRO A 85 -9.31 7.53 -24.24
N ARG A 86 -8.19 7.14 -23.61
CA ARG A 86 -8.27 6.30 -22.40
C ARG A 86 -8.93 7.09 -21.26
N PRO A 87 -9.53 6.43 -20.26
CA PRO A 87 -10.34 7.11 -19.24
C PRO A 87 -9.65 8.29 -18.53
N HIS A 88 -8.34 8.24 -18.29
CA HIS A 88 -7.56 9.31 -17.65
C HIS A 88 -6.78 10.18 -18.64
N GLU A 89 -6.89 9.95 -19.94
CA GLU A 89 -6.37 10.83 -20.99
C GLU A 89 -7.36 11.94 -21.32
N PHE A 90 -6.89 13.01 -21.99
CA PHE A 90 -7.75 14.14 -22.34
C PHE A 90 -8.91 13.71 -23.24
N GLY A 91 -10.12 14.12 -22.88
CA GLY A 91 -11.37 13.66 -23.52
C GLY A 91 -11.93 12.36 -22.94
N GLY A 92 -11.19 11.68 -22.05
CA GLY A 92 -11.68 10.54 -21.28
C GLY A 92 -12.55 10.96 -20.09
N LYS A 93 -13.15 9.97 -19.42
CA LYS A 93 -14.07 10.17 -18.27
C LYS A 93 -13.50 11.09 -17.18
N TRP A 94 -12.21 10.95 -16.86
CA TRP A 94 -11.53 11.74 -15.82
C TRP A 94 -10.60 12.81 -16.42
N GLY A 95 -10.30 12.77 -17.71
CA GLY A 95 -9.48 13.77 -18.40
C GLY A 95 -10.28 14.96 -18.93
N GLN A 96 -10.95 15.68 -18.03
CA GLN A 96 -11.80 16.83 -18.35
C GLN A 96 -11.04 18.15 -18.57
N GLY A 97 -9.70 18.16 -18.42
CA GLY A 97 -8.87 19.36 -18.61
C GLY A 97 -8.96 20.40 -17.48
N VAL A 98 -9.40 19.99 -16.29
CA VAL A 98 -9.59 20.87 -15.14
C VAL A 98 -8.23 21.30 -14.57
N VAL A 99 -7.85 22.56 -14.77
CA VAL A 99 -6.60 23.12 -14.24
C VAL A 99 -6.62 23.14 -12.71
N VAL A 100 -5.85 22.24 -12.08
CA VAL A 100 -5.81 22.09 -10.62
C VAL A 100 -4.84 23.05 -9.94
N ARG A 101 -3.80 23.51 -10.67
CA ARG A 101 -2.77 24.43 -10.16
C ARG A 101 -2.27 25.40 -11.24
N ARG A 102 -1.72 26.53 -10.78
CA ARG A 102 -1.03 27.53 -11.60
C ARG A 102 0.35 27.77 -11.01
N TYR A 103 1.37 27.78 -11.87
CA TYR A 103 2.77 27.95 -11.47
C TYR A 103 3.45 29.04 -12.30
N LYS A 104 4.57 29.57 -11.78
CA LYS A 104 5.44 30.46 -12.55
C LYS A 104 6.45 29.63 -13.35
N PRO A 105 6.82 30.06 -14.57
CA PRO A 105 7.91 29.43 -15.31
C PRO A 105 9.19 29.36 -14.46
N GLY A 106 9.94 28.26 -14.54
CA GLY A 106 11.20 28.08 -13.81
C GLY A 106 11.08 27.91 -12.29
N SER A 107 9.86 27.94 -11.73
CA SER A 107 9.67 27.85 -10.29
C SER A 107 9.84 26.43 -9.75
N THR A 108 10.29 26.34 -8.50
CA THR A 108 10.31 25.07 -7.75
C THR A 108 8.95 24.84 -7.11
N ILE A 109 8.26 23.79 -7.55
CA ILE A 109 6.93 23.43 -7.08
C ILE A 109 7.00 22.30 -6.04
N THR A 110 5.96 22.21 -5.22
CA THR A 110 5.79 21.06 -4.32
C THR A 110 4.93 20.03 -5.02
N VAL A 111 5.41 18.79 -5.12
CA VAL A 111 4.62 17.64 -5.56
C VAL A 111 4.51 16.64 -4.42
N ARG A 112 3.36 15.98 -4.30
CA ARG A 112 3.09 15.01 -3.25
C ARG A 112 2.47 13.76 -3.80
N VAL A 113 3.05 12.64 -3.40
CA VAL A 113 2.61 11.29 -3.78
C VAL A 113 2.25 10.55 -2.51
N GLU A 114 1.06 9.99 -2.48
CA GLU A 114 0.64 9.07 -1.42
C GLU A 114 0.81 7.64 -1.90
N LEU A 115 1.62 6.85 -1.19
CA LEU A 115 1.68 5.40 -1.34
C LEU A 115 0.83 4.74 -0.26
N THR A 116 -0.21 4.02 -0.65
CA THR A 116 -0.98 3.15 0.25
C THR A 116 -0.30 1.78 0.42
N ALA A 117 0.34 1.26 -0.63
CA ALA A 117 1.43 0.27 -0.51
C ALA A 117 2.69 0.76 -1.24
N SER A 118 3.85 0.56 -0.60
CA SER A 118 5.13 0.85 -1.24
C SER A 118 5.73 -0.40 -1.87
N HIS A 119 5.99 -0.32 -3.17
CA HIS A 119 6.68 -1.36 -3.96
C HIS A 119 8.15 -0.98 -4.21
N MET A 120 8.75 -0.16 -3.33
CA MET A 120 10.14 0.35 -3.44
C MET A 120 10.37 1.14 -4.73
N GLY A 121 11.46 0.98 -5.46
CA GLY A 121 11.65 1.63 -6.77
C GLY A 121 11.87 3.14 -6.71
N TYR A 122 11.33 3.89 -7.69
CA TYR A 122 11.54 5.34 -7.80
C TYR A 122 10.42 6.08 -8.55
N PHE A 123 10.26 7.36 -8.23
CA PHE A 123 9.38 8.30 -8.92
C PHE A 123 10.16 9.16 -9.91
N GLU A 124 9.54 9.47 -11.03
CA GLU A 124 9.94 10.49 -11.98
C GLU A 124 8.76 11.44 -12.23
N PHE A 125 9.07 12.69 -12.54
CA PHE A 125 8.07 13.69 -12.89
C PHE A 125 8.40 14.32 -14.23
N ARG A 126 7.41 14.38 -15.11
CA ARG A 126 7.51 14.98 -16.45
C ARG A 126 6.46 16.05 -16.63
N ILE A 127 6.68 16.98 -17.55
CA ILE A 127 5.67 17.97 -17.92
C ILE A 127 5.56 18.13 -19.44
N CYS A 128 4.34 18.19 -19.95
CA CYS A 128 4.06 18.48 -21.35
C CYS A 128 3.28 19.79 -21.45
N ASP A 129 3.61 20.62 -22.43
CA ASP A 129 2.94 21.88 -22.75
C ASP A 129 1.61 21.71 -23.50
N SER A 130 1.31 20.48 -23.93
CA SER A 130 0.06 20.09 -24.58
C SER A 130 -0.83 19.25 -23.66
N VAL A 131 -2.13 19.55 -23.69
CA VAL A 131 -3.15 18.84 -22.91
C VAL A 131 -3.28 17.35 -23.30
N GLN A 132 -2.84 16.98 -24.51
CA GLN A 132 -2.84 15.59 -24.98
C GLN A 132 -1.79 14.73 -24.28
N ALA A 133 -0.77 15.35 -23.68
CA ALA A 133 0.24 14.69 -22.84
C ALA A 133 0.85 13.43 -23.46
N LYS A 134 1.10 13.43 -24.78
CA LYS A 134 1.74 12.29 -25.44
C LYS A 134 3.13 12.05 -24.87
N GLN A 135 3.54 10.78 -24.79
CA GLN A 135 4.77 10.40 -24.09
C GLN A 135 6.00 11.12 -24.66
N ASP A 136 6.09 11.28 -25.98
CA ASP A 136 7.17 12.04 -26.64
C ASP A 136 7.22 13.52 -26.22
N CYS A 137 6.09 14.11 -25.84
CA CYS A 137 6.05 15.47 -25.29
C CYS A 137 6.50 15.50 -23.83
N LEU A 138 6.02 14.55 -23.02
CA LEU A 138 6.40 14.41 -21.62
C LEU A 138 7.89 14.14 -21.46
N ASP A 139 8.46 13.31 -22.33
CA ASP A 139 9.87 12.91 -22.28
C ASP A 139 10.84 14.07 -22.62
N LYS A 140 10.36 15.15 -23.26
CA LYS A 140 11.15 16.38 -23.48
C LYS A 140 11.49 17.09 -22.17
N HIS A 141 10.63 17.00 -21.16
CA HIS A 141 10.80 17.73 -19.90
C HIS A 141 10.74 16.80 -18.70
N LEU A 142 11.75 15.95 -18.57
CA LEU A 142 12.03 15.24 -17.31
C LEU A 142 12.52 16.24 -16.26
N MET A 143 11.72 16.44 -15.22
CA MET A 143 11.97 17.50 -14.24
C MET A 143 12.99 17.08 -13.17
N ARG A 144 13.75 18.06 -12.67
CA ARG A 144 14.74 17.85 -11.61
C ARG A 144 14.08 17.91 -10.23
N ILE A 145 14.44 16.98 -9.37
CA ILE A 145 14.03 16.92 -7.97
C ILE A 145 15.13 17.56 -7.13
N SER A 146 14.82 18.65 -6.44
CA SER A 146 15.77 19.40 -5.62
C SER A 146 15.85 18.89 -4.18
N SER A 147 14.73 18.42 -3.63
CA SER A 147 14.66 17.77 -2.33
C SER A 147 13.38 16.95 -2.18
N GLY A 148 13.33 16.08 -1.18
CA GLY A 148 12.08 15.45 -0.76
C GLY A 148 12.20 14.79 0.60
N THR A 149 11.06 14.57 1.25
CA THR A 149 10.94 13.97 2.59
C THR A 149 9.80 12.95 2.59
N PRO A 150 9.83 11.94 3.48
CA PRO A 150 10.83 11.65 4.51
C PRO A 150 12.04 10.81 4.04
N SER A 151 12.23 10.64 2.72
CA SER A 151 13.37 9.86 2.21
C SER A 151 14.69 10.59 2.38
N ILE A 152 15.71 9.85 2.82
CA ILE A 152 17.08 10.34 2.93
C ILE A 152 17.77 10.12 1.58
N PRO A 153 18.29 11.18 0.92
CA PRO A 153 19.03 11.05 -0.33
C PRO A 153 20.29 10.21 -0.15
N HIS A 154 20.57 9.31 -1.09
CA HIS A 154 21.83 8.60 -1.18
C HIS A 154 22.77 9.28 -2.20
N PRO A 155 24.10 9.26 -2.03
CA PRO A 155 25.03 9.91 -2.96
C PRO A 155 24.89 9.50 -4.44
N ASN A 156 24.40 8.27 -4.67
CA ASN A 156 24.20 7.71 -6.01
C ASN A 156 22.79 7.95 -6.57
N ASP A 157 21.92 8.67 -5.86
CA ASP A 157 20.57 8.97 -6.34
C ASP A 157 20.62 9.95 -7.51
N LEU A 158 19.90 9.63 -8.58
CA LEU A 158 19.76 10.53 -9.71
C LEU A 158 18.89 11.73 -9.32
N LYS A 159 19.30 12.94 -9.72
CA LYS A 159 18.53 14.17 -9.47
C LYS A 159 17.17 14.22 -10.17
N THR A 160 16.88 13.29 -11.06
CA THR A 160 15.59 13.14 -11.75
C THR A 160 14.70 12.07 -11.12
N ARG A 161 15.18 11.39 -10.07
CA ARG A 161 14.49 10.27 -9.41
C ARG A 161 14.36 10.49 -7.91
N PHE A 162 13.20 10.16 -7.38
CA PHE A 162 12.98 10.12 -5.93
C PHE A 162 12.73 8.68 -5.49
N TYR A 163 13.42 8.22 -4.45
CA TYR A 163 13.34 6.84 -3.99
C TYR A 163 12.53 6.76 -2.69
N PRO A 164 11.31 6.20 -2.68
CA PRO A 164 10.43 6.16 -1.51
C PRO A 164 10.82 5.05 -0.51
N ARG A 165 11.95 5.22 0.18
CA ARG A 165 12.55 4.21 1.08
C ARG A 165 11.82 4.01 2.41
N ASN A 166 10.87 4.88 2.77
CA ASN A 166 10.19 4.88 4.07
C ASN A 166 8.82 4.16 4.04
N GLY A 167 8.60 3.26 3.08
CA GLY A 167 7.38 2.47 2.98
C GLY A 167 6.14 3.29 2.56
N SER A 168 4.96 2.82 2.93
CA SER A 168 3.67 3.46 2.61
C SER A 168 3.46 4.74 3.42
N ARG A 169 3.29 5.87 2.73
CA ARG A 169 3.02 7.20 3.30
C ARG A 169 2.90 8.24 2.20
N ILE A 170 2.67 9.48 2.62
CA ILE A 170 2.82 10.66 1.80
C ILE A 170 4.29 11.06 1.74
N TYR A 171 4.77 11.28 0.51
CA TYR A 171 6.07 11.81 0.19
C TYR A 171 5.92 13.22 -0.37
N ASP A 172 6.67 14.17 0.21
CA ASP A 172 6.70 15.56 -0.23
C ASP A 172 7.99 15.81 -0.99
N MET A 173 7.91 16.30 -2.22
CA MET A 173 9.07 16.55 -3.08
C MET A 173 9.04 17.97 -3.63
N LYS A 174 10.22 18.52 -3.89
CA LYS A 174 10.43 19.80 -4.55
C LYS A 174 10.96 19.54 -5.95
N VAL A 175 10.22 19.97 -6.96
CA VAL A 175 10.49 19.68 -8.38
C VAL A 175 10.59 20.99 -9.15
N GLU A 176 11.56 21.09 -10.05
CA GLU A 176 11.85 22.29 -10.82
C GLU A 176 11.15 22.25 -12.18
N LEU A 177 10.34 23.28 -12.46
CA LEU A 177 9.72 23.47 -13.77
C LEU A 177 10.75 24.04 -14.77
N PRO A 178 10.63 23.74 -16.08
CA PRO A 178 11.43 24.42 -17.10
C PRO A 178 11.16 25.93 -17.10
N SER A 179 12.21 26.73 -17.31
CA SER A 179 12.16 28.20 -17.27
C SER A 179 11.46 28.82 -18.48
N ASP A 180 11.52 28.11 -19.61
CA ASP A 180 10.96 28.49 -20.90
C ASP A 180 9.52 28.00 -21.11
N LEU A 181 8.97 27.24 -20.15
CA LEU A 181 7.63 26.66 -20.26
C LEU A 181 6.54 27.71 -19.98
N ASN A 182 5.65 27.90 -20.95
CA ASN A 182 4.45 28.73 -20.82
C ASN A 182 3.26 28.03 -21.50
N CYS A 183 2.23 27.68 -20.73
CA CYS A 183 1.08 26.90 -21.22
C CYS A 183 -0.15 27.08 -20.32
N HIS A 184 -1.33 27.18 -20.96
CA HIS A 184 -2.60 27.27 -20.24
C HIS A 184 -3.10 25.91 -19.73
N ASN A 185 -2.86 24.85 -20.48
CA ASN A 185 -3.21 23.47 -20.16
C ASN A 185 -1.99 22.56 -20.38
N CYS A 186 -1.08 22.59 -19.41
CA CYS A 186 0.04 21.68 -19.33
C CYS A 186 -0.37 20.43 -18.53
N VAL A 187 0.37 19.34 -18.71
CA VAL A 187 0.12 18.10 -17.96
C VAL A 187 1.39 17.65 -17.26
N ILE A 188 1.33 17.56 -15.93
CA ILE A 188 2.37 16.91 -15.14
C ILE A 188 2.06 15.42 -15.07
N GLN A 189 3.01 14.57 -15.47
CA GLN A 189 2.95 13.13 -15.28
C GLN A 189 3.83 12.76 -14.09
N TRP A 190 3.23 12.12 -13.09
CA TRP A 190 3.96 11.28 -12.15
C TRP A 190 4.09 9.90 -12.74
N LYS A 191 5.30 9.35 -12.76
CA LYS A 191 5.61 7.98 -13.15
C LYS A 191 6.32 7.30 -11.99
N TYR A 192 5.80 6.16 -11.56
CA TYR A 192 6.40 5.34 -10.52
C TYR A 192 6.77 3.99 -11.10
N ILE A 193 8.06 3.70 -11.12
CA ILE A 193 8.57 2.36 -11.43
C ILE A 193 8.81 1.66 -10.10
N ALA A 194 8.06 0.59 -9.84
CA ALA A 194 8.27 -0.29 -8.70
C ALA A 194 9.66 -0.95 -8.76
N GLY A 195 10.10 -1.54 -7.66
CA GLY A 195 11.43 -2.15 -7.55
C GLY A 195 11.46 -3.39 -6.67
N ASN A 196 10.34 -4.09 -6.57
CA ASN A 196 10.17 -5.28 -5.72
C ASN A 196 10.20 -6.60 -6.51
N ASN A 197 10.12 -6.57 -7.85
CA ASN A 197 10.22 -7.78 -8.66
C ASN A 197 11.69 -8.14 -8.92
N TRP A 198 11.99 -9.44 -8.95
CA TRP A 198 13.29 -9.94 -9.38
C TRP A 198 13.34 -10.05 -10.91
N GLY A 199 14.46 -9.65 -11.51
CA GLY A 199 14.68 -9.80 -12.94
C GLY A 199 16.15 -9.64 -13.31
N ILE A 200 16.42 -9.68 -14.62
CA ILE A 200 17.77 -9.55 -15.18
C ILE A 200 18.11 -8.07 -15.39
N CYS A 201 19.23 -7.64 -14.81
CA CYS A 201 19.77 -6.30 -14.94
C CYS A 201 20.51 -6.15 -16.29
N PRO A 202 20.83 -4.92 -16.73
CA PRO A 202 21.54 -4.69 -18.00
C PRO A 202 22.92 -5.33 -18.08
N ASP A 203 23.56 -5.62 -16.95
CA ASP A 203 24.85 -6.31 -16.86
C ASP A 203 24.72 -7.85 -16.95
N GLY A 204 23.50 -8.37 -17.11
CA GLY A 204 23.20 -9.80 -17.17
C GLY A 204 23.01 -10.47 -15.81
N ASN A 205 23.28 -9.77 -14.70
CA ASN A 205 23.07 -10.32 -13.37
C ASN A 205 21.61 -10.25 -12.95
N GLY A 206 21.17 -11.19 -12.11
CA GLY A 206 19.82 -11.21 -11.58
C GLY A 206 19.70 -10.51 -10.24
N ALA A 207 18.80 -9.53 -10.11
CA ALA A 207 18.56 -8.81 -8.87
C ALA A 207 17.12 -8.32 -8.72
N VAL A 208 16.74 -7.99 -7.47
CA VAL A 208 15.47 -7.30 -7.17
C VAL A 208 15.52 -5.87 -7.71
N GLY A 209 14.44 -5.43 -8.34
CA GLY A 209 14.32 -4.13 -9.00
C GLY A 209 14.84 -4.09 -10.44
N CYS A 210 15.33 -5.22 -10.96
CA CYS A 210 15.77 -5.36 -12.35
C CYS A 210 14.72 -6.03 -13.24
N GLY A 211 14.86 -5.86 -14.55
CA GLY A 211 13.90 -6.35 -15.53
C GLY A 211 12.53 -5.66 -15.45
N PRO A 212 11.47 -6.30 -15.97
CA PRO A 212 10.11 -5.82 -15.90
C PRO A 212 9.65 -5.52 -14.46
N GLN A 213 9.17 -4.30 -14.22
CA GLN A 213 8.60 -3.88 -12.94
C GLN A 213 7.19 -3.36 -13.15
N GLU A 214 6.37 -3.40 -12.11
CA GLU A 214 5.08 -2.72 -12.14
C GLU A 214 5.29 -1.20 -12.29
N GLU A 215 4.45 -0.57 -13.10
CA GLU A 215 4.52 0.86 -13.39
C GLU A 215 3.19 1.52 -13.05
N PHE A 216 3.26 2.67 -12.38
CA PHE A 216 2.10 3.52 -12.12
C PHE A 216 2.32 4.85 -12.81
N ARG A 217 1.24 5.44 -13.34
CA ARG A 217 1.26 6.80 -13.86
C ARG A 217 0.03 7.57 -13.43
N ALA A 218 0.19 8.87 -13.25
CA ALA A 218 -0.94 9.77 -13.06
C ALA A 218 -0.67 11.12 -13.72
N CYS A 219 -1.69 11.71 -14.32
CA CYS A 219 -1.62 13.01 -14.97
C CYS A 219 -2.37 14.07 -14.16
N ALA A 220 -1.82 15.27 -14.03
CA ALA A 220 -2.47 16.42 -13.44
C ALA A 220 -2.43 17.61 -14.40
N ASP A 221 -3.60 18.22 -14.67
CA ASP A 221 -3.72 19.37 -15.55
C ASP A 221 -3.38 20.66 -14.79
N VAL A 222 -2.41 21.42 -15.28
CA VAL A 222 -1.89 22.64 -14.64
C VAL A 222 -1.72 23.76 -15.66
N SER A 223 -1.46 24.98 -15.19
CA SER A 223 -1.03 26.09 -16.05
C SER A 223 0.31 26.62 -15.57
N VAL A 224 1.15 27.06 -16.50
CA VAL A 224 2.43 27.69 -16.23
C VAL A 224 2.48 28.99 -17.00
N GLY A 225 2.69 30.11 -16.32
CA GLY A 225 2.73 31.42 -16.95
C GLY A 225 2.88 32.54 -15.93
N GLU A 226 3.20 33.75 -16.41
CA GLU A 226 3.44 34.93 -15.55
C GLU A 226 2.16 35.57 -15.00
N THR A 227 0.98 35.09 -15.37
CA THR A 227 -0.29 35.73 -15.00
C THR A 227 -0.52 35.77 -13.48
N ASP A 228 -0.87 36.95 -12.96
CA ASP A 228 -1.30 37.26 -11.58
C ASP A 228 -2.65 36.63 -11.20
N GLY A 229 -2.81 35.32 -11.43
CA GLY A 229 -3.92 34.54 -10.89
C GLY A 229 -3.62 34.12 -9.45
N PRO A 230 -4.63 33.99 -8.56
CA PRO A 230 -4.40 33.58 -7.19
C PRO A 230 -3.70 32.20 -7.18
N THR A 231 -2.44 32.19 -6.78
CA THR A 231 -1.65 30.99 -6.53
C THR A 231 -2.42 30.15 -5.51
N ARG A 232 -3.11 29.10 -5.97
CA ARG A 232 -3.75 28.16 -5.03
C ARG A 232 -2.63 27.43 -4.31
N THR A 233 -2.36 27.85 -3.07
CA THR A 233 -1.39 27.23 -2.18
C THR A 233 -1.63 25.71 -2.12
N PRO A 234 -0.57 24.87 -2.09
CA PRO A 234 -0.73 23.42 -1.97
C PRO A 234 -1.70 23.05 -0.83
N LEU A 235 -2.75 22.29 -1.14
CA LEU A 235 -3.81 21.95 -0.17
C LEU A 235 -3.29 20.93 0.83
N ARG A 236 -3.09 21.29 2.10
CA ARG A 236 -2.60 20.34 3.12
C ARG A 236 -3.52 19.10 3.19
N PRO A 237 -2.98 17.87 3.37
CA PRO A 237 -3.82 16.68 3.45
C PRO A 237 -4.78 16.84 4.64
N GLY A 238 -6.09 16.70 4.41
CA GLY A 238 -7.13 16.88 5.42
C GLY A 238 -7.88 18.22 5.40
N GLN A 239 -7.50 19.20 4.58
CA GLN A 239 -8.33 20.38 4.35
C GLN A 239 -9.32 20.13 3.20
N LYS A 240 -10.63 20.06 3.53
CA LYS A 240 -11.68 20.27 2.53
C LYS A 240 -11.57 21.72 2.04
N PRO A 241 -11.45 21.99 0.72
CA PRO A 241 -11.52 23.36 0.25
C PRO A 241 -12.90 23.93 0.56
N THR A 242 -12.92 25.15 1.09
CA THR A 242 -14.13 25.98 1.09
C THR A 242 -14.55 26.20 -0.37
N PRO A 243 -15.83 25.99 -0.73
CA PRO A 243 -16.29 26.23 -2.10
C PRO A 243 -16.06 27.71 -2.43
N THR A 244 -15.12 28.00 -3.33
CA THR A 244 -15.06 29.32 -3.95
C THR A 244 -16.27 29.42 -4.87
N ARG A 245 -17.22 30.27 -4.46
CA ARG A 245 -18.38 30.67 -5.24
C ARG A 245 -17.96 30.96 -6.69
N ALA A 246 -18.68 30.37 -7.64
CA ALA A 246 -18.50 30.61 -9.07
C ALA A 246 -18.52 32.12 -9.38
N PRO A 247 -17.74 32.60 -10.35
CA PRO A 247 -17.91 33.95 -10.88
C PRO A 247 -19.33 34.07 -11.42
N THR A 248 -20.15 34.90 -10.79
CA THR A 248 -21.43 35.34 -11.32
C THR A 248 -21.12 36.32 -12.43
N ASP A 249 -21.16 35.85 -13.68
CA ASP A 249 -21.32 36.74 -14.83
C ASP A 249 -22.77 37.21 -14.88
N GLY A 250 -22.94 38.50 -15.13
CA GLY A 250 -24.21 39.18 -15.01
C GLY A 250 -25.10 38.99 -16.23
N THR A 251 -26.41 39.05 -15.96
CA THR A 251 -27.46 39.68 -16.79
C THR A 251 -28.57 38.74 -17.28
N SER A 252 -29.78 39.12 -16.83
CA SER A 252 -31.15 38.85 -17.34
C SER A 252 -31.68 37.42 -17.41
N LYS A 253 -32.55 37.11 -16.45
CA LYS A 253 -33.73 36.23 -16.55
C LYS A 253 -34.68 36.78 -17.64
N PRO A 254 -35.40 35.93 -18.41
CA PRO A 254 -36.80 35.62 -18.06
C PRO A 254 -37.18 34.12 -18.07
N SER A 255 -38.10 33.81 -17.17
CA SER A 255 -39.16 32.76 -17.12
C SER A 255 -39.11 31.46 -17.96
N SER A 256 -39.31 30.34 -17.23
CA SER A 256 -39.59 28.93 -17.55
C SER A 256 -40.78 28.65 -18.51
N PRO A 257 -41.26 27.39 -18.72
CA PRO A 257 -40.69 26.06 -18.43
C PRO A 257 -40.76 25.08 -19.64
N ASP A 258 -39.89 24.06 -19.71
CA ASP A 258 -40.36 22.73 -20.13
C ASP A 258 -39.42 21.65 -19.60
N GLY A 259 -40.02 20.58 -19.08
CA GLY A 259 -39.34 19.52 -18.37
C GLY A 259 -39.08 18.32 -19.27
N THR A 260 -37.94 17.68 -19.05
CA THR A 260 -37.80 16.24 -19.20
C THR A 260 -36.82 15.77 -18.14
N ASP A 261 -37.36 15.07 -17.14
CA ASP A 261 -36.62 14.36 -16.10
C ASP A 261 -35.73 13.27 -16.75
N GLU A 262 -34.41 13.37 -16.60
CA GLU A 262 -33.52 12.23 -16.77
C GLU A 262 -33.02 11.75 -15.40
N ALA A 263 -33.17 10.44 -15.21
CA ALA A 263 -33.07 9.75 -13.95
C ALA A 263 -31.66 9.81 -13.34
N ILE A 264 -31.61 10.20 -12.06
CA ILE A 264 -30.48 9.98 -11.17
C ILE A 264 -30.39 8.48 -10.91
N GLU A 265 -29.40 7.79 -11.48
CA GLU A 265 -29.03 6.44 -11.02
C GLU A 265 -28.50 6.52 -9.59
N GLU A 266 -29.31 6.10 -8.62
CA GLU A 266 -28.88 5.86 -7.24
C GLU A 266 -27.85 4.71 -7.19
N PRO A 267 -26.84 4.80 -6.30
CA PRO A 267 -25.93 3.68 -6.06
C PRO A 267 -26.71 2.45 -5.58
N PRO A 268 -26.27 1.22 -5.92
CA PRO A 268 -27.05 0.01 -5.66
C PRO A 268 -27.35 -0.11 -4.16
N LYS A 269 -28.65 -0.07 -3.83
CA LYS A 269 -29.15 -0.36 -2.49
C LYS A 269 -28.69 -1.76 -2.12
N GLY A 270 -27.77 -1.83 -1.16
CA GLY A 270 -27.36 -3.08 -0.55
C GLY A 270 -28.59 -3.90 -0.18
N VAL A 271 -28.60 -5.15 -0.64
CA VAL A 271 -29.72 -6.07 -0.47
C VAL A 271 -30.25 -6.07 0.98
N PRO A 272 -31.56 -5.85 1.21
CA PRO A 272 -32.13 -5.52 2.52
C PRO A 272 -32.00 -6.63 3.57
N TYR A 273 -31.60 -7.84 3.15
CA TYR A 273 -31.39 -8.99 4.02
C TYR A 273 -29.98 -9.09 4.61
N MET A 274 -29.00 -8.30 4.14
CA MET A 274 -27.62 -8.40 4.62
C MET A 274 -27.46 -7.96 6.08
N GLY A 275 -28.14 -6.91 6.50
CA GLY A 275 -28.13 -6.45 7.90
C GLY A 275 -28.68 -7.50 8.88
N PRO A 276 -29.91 -8.01 8.66
CA PRO A 276 -30.47 -9.11 9.47
C PRO A 276 -29.61 -10.37 9.44
N LEU A 277 -29.03 -10.72 8.30
CA LEU A 277 -28.19 -11.91 8.14
C LEU A 277 -26.89 -11.82 8.96
N VAL A 278 -26.22 -10.67 8.97
CA VAL A 278 -25.04 -10.42 9.80
C VAL A 278 -25.39 -10.44 11.29
N ALA A 279 -26.54 -9.88 11.68
CA ALA A 279 -27.00 -9.91 13.07
C ALA A 279 -27.30 -11.34 13.57
N LEU A 280 -27.96 -12.15 12.74
CA LEU A 280 -28.26 -13.56 13.06
C LEU A 280 -27.00 -14.42 13.14
N LEU A 281 -26.05 -14.23 12.22
CA LEU A 281 -24.74 -14.90 12.27
C LEU A 281 -23.96 -14.52 13.53
N SER A 282 -23.97 -13.23 13.89
CA SER A 282 -23.28 -12.74 15.09
C SER A 282 -23.90 -13.34 16.37
N LEU A 283 -25.23 -13.37 16.47
CA LEU A 283 -25.94 -13.98 17.59
C LEU A 283 -25.66 -15.48 17.70
N PHE A 284 -25.64 -16.19 16.57
CA PHE A 284 -25.34 -17.62 16.53
C PHE A 284 -23.92 -17.92 17.05
N LEU A 285 -22.92 -17.13 16.66
CA LEU A 285 -21.55 -17.30 17.13
C LEU A 285 -21.42 -17.05 18.64
N VAL A 286 -22.12 -16.04 19.16
CA VAL A 286 -22.17 -15.75 20.61
C VAL A 286 -22.80 -16.93 21.37
N LEU A 287 -23.92 -17.47 20.89
CA LEU A 287 -24.58 -18.62 21.51
C LEU A 287 -23.70 -19.88 21.47
N CYS A 288 -22.97 -20.11 20.37
CA CYS A 288 -22.00 -21.20 20.28
C CYS A 288 -20.86 -21.05 21.31
N GLY A 289 -20.37 -19.82 21.52
CA GLY A 289 -19.37 -19.52 22.55
C GLY A 289 -19.87 -19.84 23.97
N PHE A 290 -21.09 -19.41 24.30
CA PHE A 290 -21.70 -19.73 25.59
C PHE A 290 -21.97 -21.23 25.77
N ALA A 291 -22.42 -21.93 24.73
CA ALA A 291 -22.61 -23.38 24.77
C ALA A 291 -21.28 -24.12 24.99
N ALA A 292 -20.19 -23.69 24.35
CA ALA A 292 -18.86 -24.25 24.56
C ALA A 292 -18.36 -24.03 26.00
N LEU A 293 -18.55 -22.84 26.56
CA LEU A 293 -18.23 -22.53 27.95
C LEU A 293 -19.06 -23.35 28.93
N TYR A 294 -20.36 -23.49 28.67
CA TYR A 294 -21.28 -24.30 29.46
C TYR A 294 -20.85 -25.78 29.46
N ILE A 295 -20.56 -26.36 28.29
CA ILE A 295 -20.07 -27.74 28.18
C ILE A 295 -18.72 -27.92 28.88
N TYR A 296 -17.81 -26.94 28.76
CA TYR A 296 -16.51 -26.98 29.40
C TYR A 296 -16.61 -26.96 30.94
N HIS A 297 -17.46 -26.11 31.51
CA HIS A 297 -17.60 -26.00 32.96
C HIS A 297 -18.49 -27.09 33.57
N TYR A 298 -19.60 -27.45 32.92
CA TYR A 298 -20.60 -28.38 33.48
C TYR A 298 -20.36 -29.85 33.09
N HIS A 299 -19.78 -30.12 31.92
CA HIS A 299 -19.40 -31.47 31.48
C HIS A 299 -17.87 -31.71 31.48
N GLY A 300 -17.09 -30.76 31.98
CA GLY A 300 -15.63 -30.80 32.02
C GLY A 300 -15.03 -31.99 32.78
N GLY A 301 -15.74 -32.56 33.76
CA GLY A 301 -15.28 -33.76 34.48
C GLY A 301 -15.11 -34.98 33.57
N ARG A 302 -16.07 -35.22 32.66
CA ARG A 302 -16.01 -36.32 31.68
C ARG A 302 -14.97 -36.07 30.58
N ILE A 303 -14.77 -34.81 30.20
CA ILE A 303 -13.79 -34.40 29.19
C ILE A 303 -12.35 -34.53 29.73
N LYS A 304 -12.12 -34.13 30.98
CA LYS A 304 -10.84 -34.31 31.67
C LYS A 304 -10.48 -35.79 31.88
N ALA A 305 -11.47 -36.66 32.13
CA ALA A 305 -11.26 -38.11 32.21
C ALA A 305 -10.86 -38.72 30.86
N LEU A 306 -11.52 -38.30 29.77
CA LEU A 306 -11.22 -38.76 28.41
C LEU A 306 -9.83 -38.31 27.92
N MET A 307 -9.39 -37.09 28.28
CA MET A 307 -8.06 -36.59 27.93
C MET A 307 -6.94 -37.33 28.67
N ARG A 308 -7.14 -37.72 29.93
CA ARG A 308 -6.17 -38.54 30.69
C ARG A 308 -6.04 -39.94 30.09
N TRP A 309 -7.15 -40.57 29.73
CA TRP A 309 -7.18 -41.88 29.07
C TRP A 309 -6.44 -41.90 27.73
N ASN A 310 -6.58 -40.85 26.91
CA ASN A 310 -5.83 -40.73 25.65
C ASN A 310 -4.31 -40.52 25.86
N ARG A 311 -3.91 -39.84 26.94
CA ARG A 311 -2.50 -39.62 27.28
C ARG A 311 -1.80 -40.90 27.77
N GLU A 312 -2.50 -41.71 28.56
CA GLU A 312 -2.02 -43.03 29.02
C GLU A 312 -1.90 -44.04 27.87
N LYS A 313 -2.81 -43.99 26.90
CA LYS A 313 -2.76 -44.84 25.70
C LYS A 313 -1.56 -44.52 24.81
N SER A 314 -1.19 -43.24 24.67
CA SER A 314 0.02 -42.83 23.94
C SER A 314 1.31 -43.23 24.63
N GLN A 315 1.35 -43.32 25.97
CA GLN A 315 2.54 -43.80 26.69
C GLN A 315 2.73 -45.31 26.59
N LYS A 316 1.66 -46.11 26.57
CA LYS A 316 1.75 -47.58 26.38
C LYS A 316 2.22 -48.02 24.99
N ILE A 317 2.06 -47.18 23.97
CA ILE A 317 2.49 -47.49 22.60
C ILE A 317 4.01 -47.33 22.41
N ILE A 318 4.72 -46.65 23.33
CA ILE A 318 6.16 -46.36 23.21
C ILE A 318 7.05 -47.45 23.87
N GLN A 319 6.49 -48.40 24.62
CA GLN A 319 7.29 -49.38 25.42
C GLN A 319 7.29 -50.84 24.91
N VAL A 320 7.14 -51.11 23.61
CA VAL A 320 7.27 -52.47 23.07
C VAL A 320 8.39 -52.54 22.00
N GLU A 321 9.59 -52.90 22.48
CA GLU A 321 10.84 -53.50 21.91
C GLU A 321 11.39 -53.24 20.48
N PRO A 322 12.74 -53.38 20.34
CA PRO A 322 13.29 -54.43 19.48
C PRO A 322 14.28 -55.37 20.20
N PRO A 323 14.55 -56.59 19.65
CA PRO A 323 15.30 -57.65 20.32
C PRO A 323 16.83 -57.56 20.14
N ALA A 324 17.49 -58.44 20.89
CA ALA A 324 18.88 -58.40 21.34
C ALA A 324 19.99 -58.82 20.34
N SER A 325 21.17 -58.26 20.65
CA SER A 325 22.56 -58.68 20.44
C SER A 325 22.90 -59.97 19.68
N VAL A 326 23.89 -59.87 18.79
CA VAL A 326 25.01 -60.84 18.70
C VAL A 326 26.33 -60.08 18.61
N ALA A 327 27.22 -60.35 19.56
CA ALA A 327 28.59 -59.86 19.61
C ALA A 327 29.51 -60.78 18.79
N SER A 328 30.49 -60.21 18.10
CA SER A 328 31.77 -60.89 17.85
C SER A 328 32.89 -59.87 17.69
N SER A 329 34.05 -60.31 18.15
CA SER A 329 35.21 -59.56 18.64
C SER A 329 36.27 -59.26 17.57
N ALA A 330 37.02 -58.22 17.89
CA ALA A 330 38.35 -57.80 17.42
C ALA A 330 39.22 -58.81 16.62
N GLY A 331 39.91 -58.27 15.61
CA GLY A 331 41.07 -58.88 14.96
C GLY A 331 41.83 -57.84 14.12
N ILE A 332 43.09 -57.61 14.47
CA ILE A 332 44.05 -56.61 13.98
C ILE A 332 44.72 -57.08 12.66
N GLY A 333 45.13 -56.16 11.79
CA GLY A 333 46.11 -56.36 10.71
C GLY A 333 45.84 -55.45 9.52
N ASP A 334 46.42 -54.25 9.44
CA ASP A 334 47.78 -53.92 8.95
C ASP A 334 47.81 -53.57 7.45
N ARG A 335 48.46 -52.42 7.18
CA ARG A 335 49.14 -51.96 5.97
C ARG A 335 48.40 -51.67 4.65
N SER A 336 48.39 -50.36 4.35
CA SER A 336 49.12 -49.73 3.23
C SER A 336 48.91 -50.27 1.82
N SER A 337 48.28 -49.48 0.96
CA SER A 337 48.99 -48.88 -0.20
C SER A 337 48.07 -47.92 -0.96
N ASP A 338 48.69 -46.86 -1.43
CA ASP A 338 48.16 -45.81 -2.28
C ASP A 338 47.53 -46.35 -3.57
N ILE A 339 46.55 -45.63 -4.12
CA ILE A 339 46.43 -45.33 -5.56
C ILE A 339 45.48 -44.13 -5.70
N GLU A 340 46.05 -43.09 -6.32
CA GLU A 340 45.40 -41.90 -6.84
C GLU A 340 44.59 -42.25 -8.10
N SER A 341 43.31 -41.90 -8.15
CA SER A 341 42.64 -41.69 -9.44
C SER A 341 41.42 -40.80 -9.30
N ALA A 342 41.49 -39.66 -9.98
CA ALA A 342 40.41 -38.72 -10.17
C ALA A 342 39.33 -39.32 -11.06
N THR A 343 38.06 -39.26 -10.66
CA THR A 343 36.94 -39.09 -11.60
C THR A 343 35.76 -38.39 -10.91
N ILE A 344 35.20 -37.47 -11.69
CA ILE A 344 34.10 -36.53 -11.48
C ILE A 344 32.84 -37.20 -10.91
N GLY A 345 32.24 -36.57 -9.88
CA GLY A 345 30.91 -36.89 -9.38
C GLY A 345 30.30 -35.67 -8.70
N GLY A 346 29.30 -35.06 -9.36
CA GLY A 346 28.60 -33.88 -8.87
C GLY A 346 27.91 -34.10 -7.52
N GLY A 347 28.28 -33.30 -6.53
CA GLY A 347 27.51 -33.08 -5.31
C GLY A 347 26.93 -31.67 -5.34
N ALA A 348 25.62 -31.54 -5.15
CA ALA A 348 24.96 -30.25 -4.99
C ALA A 348 25.57 -29.45 -3.82
N PRO A 349 25.59 -28.10 -3.86
CA PRO A 349 26.20 -27.30 -2.81
C PRO A 349 25.51 -27.56 -1.45
N VAL A 350 26.32 -27.93 -0.45
CA VAL A 350 25.89 -28.08 0.93
C VAL A 350 25.42 -26.71 1.45
N PRO A 351 24.17 -26.56 1.94
CA PRO A 351 23.74 -25.29 2.51
C PRO A 351 24.52 -24.99 3.80
N PRO A 352 24.88 -23.73 4.07
CA PRO A 352 25.60 -23.36 5.29
C PRO A 352 24.76 -23.68 6.53
N PRO A 353 25.41 -24.02 7.66
CA PRO A 353 24.72 -24.40 8.88
C PRO A 353 23.78 -23.29 9.35
N ARG A 354 22.50 -23.64 9.48
CA ARG A 354 21.43 -22.80 10.00
C ARG A 354 21.79 -22.38 11.44
N THR A 355 22.27 -21.16 11.62
CA THR A 355 22.43 -20.58 12.96
C THR A 355 21.05 -20.53 13.63
N LYS A 356 20.94 -21.18 14.79
CA LYS A 356 19.74 -21.11 15.63
C LYS A 356 19.50 -19.64 15.99
N ARG A 357 18.34 -19.14 15.61
CA ARG A 357 17.82 -17.83 16.00
C ARG A 357 17.79 -17.75 17.53
N ILE A 358 18.64 -16.91 18.11
CA ILE A 358 18.56 -16.52 19.53
C ILE A 358 17.35 -15.58 19.65
N SER A 359 16.16 -16.15 19.84
CA SER A 359 14.91 -15.38 19.99
C SER A 359 14.46 -15.23 21.45
N GLN A 360 15.38 -15.38 22.41
CA GLN A 360 15.07 -15.31 23.83
C GLN A 360 15.88 -14.25 24.62
N HIS A 361 16.91 -13.62 24.05
CA HIS A 361 17.71 -12.62 24.77
C HIS A 361 17.40 -11.15 24.44
N LEU A 362 16.55 -10.88 23.44
CA LEU A 362 16.11 -9.51 23.10
C LEU A 362 14.79 -9.09 23.77
N ARG A 363 14.11 -10.02 24.44
CA ARG A 363 12.88 -9.69 25.20
C ARG A 363 13.16 -9.15 26.61
N ASP A 364 14.37 -9.37 27.14
CA ASP A 364 14.72 -8.96 28.50
C ASP A 364 15.44 -7.61 28.56
N ILE A 365 15.86 -7.02 27.43
CA ILE A 365 16.48 -5.68 27.37
C ILE A 365 15.41 -4.58 27.22
N ASP A 366 14.34 -4.82 26.44
CA ASP A 366 13.23 -3.84 26.28
C ASP A 366 12.33 -3.72 27.53
N ALA A 367 12.35 -4.73 28.41
CA ALA A 367 11.56 -4.75 29.64
C ALA A 367 12.19 -3.94 30.78
N GLN A 368 13.47 -3.53 30.66
CA GLN A 368 14.16 -2.76 31.70
C GLN A 368 14.24 -1.24 31.39
N GLU A 369 14.18 -0.82 30.13
CA GLU A 369 14.15 0.61 29.77
C GLU A 369 12.77 1.26 29.90
N SER A 370 11.69 0.47 29.84
CA SER A 370 10.30 0.97 29.95
C SER A 370 9.86 1.27 31.39
N SER A 371 10.72 1.02 32.39
CA SER A 371 10.44 1.26 33.82
C SER A 371 11.01 2.56 34.40
N ILE A 372 11.74 3.40 33.63
CA ILE A 372 12.40 4.61 34.17
C ILE A 372 11.69 5.95 33.81
N LEU A 373 10.68 5.98 32.94
CA LEU A 373 10.06 7.28 32.52
C LEU A 373 8.61 7.53 32.93
N SER A 374 8.01 6.71 33.81
CA SER A 374 6.69 7.01 34.38
C SER A 374 6.79 7.36 35.86
N GLY A 375 7.26 8.58 36.16
CA GLY A 375 7.41 9.09 37.52
C GLY A 375 7.15 10.60 37.63
N SER A 376 5.89 10.96 37.90
CA SER A 376 5.46 12.08 38.75
C SER A 376 5.74 13.53 38.32
N ALA A 377 4.71 14.23 37.83
CA ALA A 377 4.52 15.65 38.10
C ALA A 377 3.03 15.95 38.35
N LYS A 378 2.69 16.03 39.65
CA LYS A 378 1.38 16.33 40.20
C LYS A 378 1.10 17.83 40.03
N ARG A 379 0.08 18.19 39.23
CA ARG A 379 -0.40 19.56 39.06
C ARG A 379 -1.40 19.87 40.18
N GLN A 380 -1.13 20.90 41.00
CA GLN A 380 -2.02 21.38 42.04
C GLN A 380 -2.73 22.66 41.56
N SER A 381 -4.05 22.71 41.75
CA SER A 381 -4.95 23.76 41.27
C SER A 381 -5.15 24.86 42.33
N THR A 382 -5.08 26.11 41.86
CA THR A 382 -5.84 27.34 42.23
C THR A 382 -6.12 27.69 43.69
N LYS A 383 -5.71 28.91 44.09
CA LYS A 383 -6.49 29.81 44.96
C LYS A 383 -6.21 31.29 44.61
N ASP A 384 -7.30 32.06 44.57
CA ASP A 384 -7.42 33.50 44.35
C ASP A 384 -6.65 34.38 45.34
N VAL A 385 -6.36 35.64 44.96
CA VAL A 385 -6.83 36.88 45.64
C VAL A 385 -6.31 38.14 44.90
N ASN A 386 -7.23 39.10 44.75
CA ASN A 386 -7.16 40.46 44.17
C ASN A 386 -5.96 41.35 44.57
N ALA A 387 -5.54 42.24 43.65
CA ALA A 387 -5.69 43.71 43.76
C ALA A 387 -4.87 44.50 42.70
N ARG A 388 -5.56 45.40 41.96
CA ARG A 388 -5.01 46.63 41.33
C ARG A 388 -5.04 47.78 42.39
N PRO A 389 -4.58 49.05 42.19
CA PRO A 389 -4.21 49.76 40.94
C PRO A 389 -2.99 50.75 41.01
N GLY A 390 -2.71 51.44 39.88
CA GLY A 390 -2.02 52.74 39.80
C GLY A 390 -0.50 52.69 39.74
N GLY A 391 0.25 53.53 39.03
CA GLY A 391 0.00 54.77 38.29
C GLY A 391 1.35 55.26 37.73
N SER A 392 1.29 56.24 36.85
CA SER A 392 2.35 57.08 36.26
C SER A 392 3.60 57.33 37.13
N ASP A 393 4.79 57.22 36.54
CA ASP A 393 5.61 58.33 36.04
C ASP A 393 6.75 57.83 35.14
#